data_AF-A0AAW0R613-F1
#
_entry.id   AF-A0AAW0R613-F1
#
_cell.length_a   1.000
_cell.length_b   1.000
_cell.length_c   1.000
_cell.angle_alpha   90.00
_cell.angle_beta   90.00
_cell.angle_gamma   90.00
#
_symmetry.space_group_name_H-M   'P 1'
#
loop_
_entity.id
_entity.type
_entity.pdbx_description
1 polymer ?
#
loop_
_entity_poly.entity_id
_entity_poly.type
_entity_poly.pdbx_seq_one_letter_code
_entity_poly.pdbx_strand_id
1 'polypeptide(L)'
;METLRLYTPVPVAKWTDAHAQELSVGARTITIPPDTMVIASYAAVHTHPEYWGSDALDWRPSRWIEKAGDTSGASERLITPRRGTFIAWSEGERSCPGKKFSQVEFVATMAALFRDWRVDPTPRPGESPSEARRRILNQLETDSAQVLLLQMLHPERAVLQWREREDIEHA
;
A
#
# COMPACT_ATOMS: atom_id res chain seq x y z
N MET A 1 -5.79 0.23 -0.62
CA MET A 1 -5.27 0.56 0.72
C MET A 1 -4.13 -0.37 1.09
N GLU A 2 -4.32 -1.68 1.06
CA GLU A 2 -3.26 -2.65 1.43
C GLU A 2 -1.95 -2.52 0.65
N THR A 3 -2.02 -2.30 -0.67
CA THR A 3 -0.82 -2.07 -1.48
C THR A 3 -0.02 -0.86 -0.97
N LEU A 4 -0.68 0.25 -0.61
CA LEU A 4 0.01 1.45 -0.12
C LEU A 4 0.59 1.28 1.29
N ARG A 5 0.05 0.33 2.08
CA ARG A 5 0.57 -0.04 3.40
C ARG A 5 1.92 -0.76 3.26
N LEU A 6 1.97 -1.79 2.41
CA LEU A 6 3.19 -2.58 2.22
C LEU A 6 4.23 -1.90 1.31
N TYR A 7 3.75 -1.16 0.31
CA TYR A 7 4.57 -0.53 -0.72
C TYR A 7 4.34 0.99 -0.68
N THR A 8 4.94 1.65 0.30
CA THR A 8 4.86 3.11 0.45
C THR A 8 5.50 3.80 -0.77
N PRO A 9 4.75 4.58 -1.57
CA PRO A 9 5.28 5.19 -2.78
C PRO A 9 6.36 6.24 -2.51
N VAL A 10 6.21 7.05 -1.46
CA VAL A 10 7.17 8.12 -1.13
C VAL A 10 7.22 8.38 0.38
N PRO A 11 8.38 8.20 1.03
CA PRO A 11 8.59 8.72 2.37
C PRO A 11 8.80 10.24 2.29
N VAL A 12 7.90 11.01 2.90
CA VAL A 12 7.98 12.47 2.87
C VAL A 12 8.84 12.97 4.04
N ALA A 13 9.98 13.57 3.72
CA ALA A 13 10.80 14.28 4.68
C ALA A 13 10.11 15.57 5.16
N LYS A 14 10.29 15.87 6.44
CA LYS A 14 9.91 17.12 7.09
C LYS A 14 11.19 17.78 7.60
N TRP A 15 11.15 19.09 7.79
CA TRP A 15 12.28 19.86 8.29
C TRP A 15 11.81 20.75 9.44
N THR A 16 12.61 20.88 10.47
CA THR A 16 12.48 22.00 11.41
C THR A 16 12.90 23.29 10.70
N ASP A 17 12.41 24.42 11.20
CA ASP A 17 12.78 25.74 10.70
C ASP A 17 14.11 26.21 11.35
N ALA A 18 14.35 27.52 11.33
CA ALA A 18 15.52 28.12 11.99
C ALA A 18 15.50 27.99 13.53
N HIS A 19 14.46 27.39 14.11
CA HIS A 19 14.31 27.21 15.55
C HIS A 19 14.21 25.73 15.91
N ALA A 20 14.68 25.40 17.11
CA ALA A 20 14.50 24.07 17.66
C ALA A 20 13.01 23.79 17.90
N GLN A 21 12.59 22.55 17.66
CA GLN A 21 11.22 22.10 17.88
C GLN A 21 11.19 21.05 18.98
N GLU A 22 10.23 21.15 19.90
CA GLU A 22 10.04 20.15 20.93
C GLU A 22 9.04 19.08 20.48
N LEU A 23 9.41 17.81 20.64
CA LEU A 23 8.57 16.66 20.38
C LEU A 23 8.32 15.89 21.68
N SER A 24 7.06 15.88 22.12
CA SER A 24 6.63 15.09 23.27
C SER A 24 6.37 13.64 22.85
N VAL A 25 7.12 12.70 23.41
CA VAL A 25 6.98 11.25 23.20
C VAL A 25 6.72 10.58 24.54
N GLY A 26 5.44 10.32 24.82
CA GLY A 26 5.01 9.84 26.15
C GLY A 26 5.34 10.87 27.22
N ALA A 27 6.11 10.47 28.23
CA ALA A 27 6.57 11.35 29.30
C ALA A 27 7.91 12.07 29.00
N ARG A 28 8.48 11.88 27.81
CA ARG A 28 9.77 12.47 27.42
C ARG A 28 9.54 13.64 26.46
N THR A 29 10.31 14.71 26.64
CA THR A 29 10.42 15.80 25.66
C THR A 29 11.75 15.64 24.93
N ILE A 30 11.69 15.59 23.60
CA ILE A 30 12.86 15.50 22.72
C ILE A 30 12.98 16.83 21.98
N THR A 31 14.12 17.51 22.13
CA THR A 31 14.40 18.72 21.35
C THR A 31 15.03 18.33 20.01
N ILE A 32 14.35 18.65 18.93
CA ILE A 32 14.84 18.52 17.56
C ILE A 32 15.52 19.85 17.20
N PRO A 33 16.82 19.87 16.87
CA PRO A 33 17.51 21.11 16.54
C PRO A 33 16.92 21.85 15.33
N PRO A 34 17.27 23.14 15.12
CA PRO A 34 17.02 23.83 13.87
C PRO A 34 17.55 23.06 12.65
N ASP A 35 16.98 23.34 11.47
CA ASP A 35 17.44 22.84 10.17
C ASP A 35 17.64 21.31 10.10
N THR A 36 16.84 20.56 10.87
CA THR A 36 16.93 19.12 11.00
C THR A 36 15.88 18.43 10.14
N MET A 37 16.35 17.54 9.26
CA MET A 37 15.49 16.66 8.48
C MET A 37 14.94 15.52 9.35
N VAL A 38 13.62 15.38 9.37
CA VAL A 38 12.89 14.33 10.07
C VAL A 38 12.11 13.50 9.04
N ILE A 39 12.35 12.19 9.04
CA ILE A 39 11.63 11.25 8.19
C ILE A 39 10.98 10.21 9.08
N ALA A 40 9.65 10.17 9.08
CA ALA A 40 8.93 9.08 9.74
C ALA A 40 9.20 7.77 8.97
N SER A 41 9.38 6.66 9.68
CA SER A 41 9.49 5.35 9.03
C SER A 41 8.09 4.83 8.68
N TYR A 42 7.62 5.13 7.46
CA TYR A 42 6.30 4.70 6.96
C TYR A 42 6.20 3.17 6.98
N ALA A 43 7.22 2.50 6.42
CA ALA A 43 7.28 1.05 6.38
C ALA A 43 7.17 0.45 7.78
N ALA A 44 7.94 0.95 8.77
CA ALA A 44 7.89 0.42 10.12
C ALA A 44 6.50 0.57 10.75
N VAL A 45 5.86 1.75 10.65
CA VAL A 45 4.50 1.97 11.19
C VAL A 45 3.46 1.11 10.47
N HIS A 46 3.60 0.96 9.15
CA HIS A 46 2.68 0.20 8.32
C HIS A 46 2.83 -1.31 8.47
N THR A 47 3.96 -1.82 8.99
CA THR A 47 4.20 -3.25 9.19
C THR A 47 4.40 -3.63 10.66
N HIS A 48 4.23 -2.70 11.60
CA HIS A 48 4.40 -2.99 13.03
C HIS A 48 3.34 -3.99 13.52
N PRO A 49 3.73 -5.15 14.10
CA PRO A 49 2.77 -6.17 14.52
C PRO A 49 1.78 -5.72 15.60
N GLU A 50 2.15 -4.73 16.43
CA GLU A 50 1.23 -4.14 17.43
C GLU A 50 -0.02 -3.52 16.78
N TYR A 51 0.12 -2.98 15.56
CA TYR A 51 -0.97 -2.29 14.87
C TYR A 51 -1.64 -3.16 13.80
N TRP A 52 -0.89 -4.09 13.22
CA TRP A 52 -1.31 -4.83 12.04
C TRP A 52 -1.45 -6.34 12.25
N GLY A 53 -1.07 -6.86 13.42
CA GLY A 53 -1.12 -8.28 13.77
C GLY A 53 0.12 -9.07 13.35
N SER A 54 0.12 -10.37 13.61
CA SER A 54 1.21 -11.28 13.21
C SER A 54 1.36 -11.40 11.68
N ASP A 55 0.30 -11.10 10.95
CA ASP A 55 0.23 -11.07 9.49
C ASP A 55 0.55 -9.70 8.89
N ALA A 56 1.26 -8.84 9.63
CA ALA A 56 1.53 -7.47 9.19
C ALA A 56 2.30 -7.39 7.85
N LEU A 57 3.05 -8.41 7.47
CA LEU A 57 3.76 -8.44 6.19
C LEU A 57 2.94 -9.07 5.06
N ASP A 58 1.80 -9.69 5.38
CA ASP A 58 0.95 -10.33 4.38
C ASP A 58 0.13 -9.29 3.62
N TRP A 59 0.10 -9.41 2.29
CA TRP A 59 -0.79 -8.63 1.45
C TRP A 59 -2.22 -9.19 1.56
N ARG A 60 -3.02 -8.61 2.47
CA ARG A 60 -4.41 -9.04 2.72
C ARG A 60 -5.40 -7.87 2.55
N PRO A 61 -5.91 -7.60 1.35
CA PRO A 61 -6.89 -6.53 1.11
C PRO A 61 -8.17 -6.63 1.93
N SER A 62 -8.61 -7.84 2.29
CA SER A 62 -9.81 -8.06 3.12
C SER A 62 -9.68 -7.50 4.53
N ARG A 63 -8.48 -7.19 5.03
CA ARG A 63 -8.28 -6.57 6.36
C ARG A 63 -8.96 -5.20 6.51
N TRP A 64 -9.33 -4.59 5.39
CA TRP A 64 -9.93 -3.27 5.33
C TRP A 64 -11.46 -3.31 5.27
N ILE A 65 -12.05 -4.50 5.26
CA ILE A 65 -13.49 -4.71 5.08
C ILE A 65 -14.01 -5.44 6.30
N GLU A 66 -14.95 -4.81 7.00
CA GLU A 66 -15.72 -5.43 8.07
C GLU A 66 -17.04 -5.95 7.48
N LYS A 67 -17.27 -7.26 7.61
CA LYS A 67 -18.57 -7.86 7.33
C LYS A 67 -19.44 -7.65 8.58
N ALA A 68 -20.57 -6.98 8.43
CA ALA A 68 -21.53 -6.91 9.52
C ALA A 68 -22.21 -8.28 9.70
N GLY A 69 -22.46 -8.67 10.95
CA GLY A 69 -22.89 -10.03 11.32
C GLY A 69 -24.24 -10.48 10.73
N ASP A 70 -24.48 -11.79 10.77
CA ASP A 70 -25.56 -12.54 10.11
C ASP A 70 -27.01 -12.10 10.40
N THR A 71 -27.25 -11.14 11.29
CA THR A 71 -28.59 -10.83 11.80
C THR A 71 -29.26 -9.58 11.24
N SER A 72 -28.68 -8.88 10.25
CA SER A 72 -29.36 -7.70 9.67
C SER A 72 -28.91 -7.29 8.27
N GLY A 73 -29.07 -8.14 7.25
CA GLY A 73 -29.05 -7.72 5.82
C GLY A 73 -27.91 -6.76 5.41
N ALA A 74 -26.72 -6.94 5.98
CA ALA A 74 -25.85 -5.81 6.29
C ALA A 74 -24.86 -5.44 5.17
N SER A 75 -24.69 -4.13 4.96
CA SER A 75 -23.71 -3.54 4.04
C SER A 75 -22.27 -3.69 4.56
N GLU A 76 -21.34 -4.11 3.70
CA GLU A 76 -19.91 -4.08 3.99
C GLU A 76 -19.44 -2.68 4.38
N ARG A 77 -18.55 -2.59 5.38
CA ARG A 77 -17.98 -1.30 5.82
C ARG A 77 -16.46 -1.28 5.68
N LEU A 78 -15.93 -0.15 5.21
CA LEU A 78 -14.49 0.08 5.22
C LEU A 78 -13.99 0.43 6.62
N ILE A 79 -12.96 -0.29 7.07
CA ILE A 79 -12.30 -0.06 8.35
C ILE A 79 -11.44 1.20 8.25
N THR A 80 -11.62 2.10 9.24
CA THR A 80 -10.71 3.23 9.44
C THR A 80 -9.65 2.81 10.46
N PRO A 81 -8.36 2.79 10.08
CA PRO A 81 -7.28 2.40 10.98
C PRO A 81 -7.11 3.42 12.11
N ARG A 82 -6.50 3.00 13.21
CA ARG A 82 -6.12 3.89 14.31
C ARG A 82 -5.28 5.04 13.77
N ARG A 83 -5.53 6.26 14.28
CA ARG A 83 -4.75 7.45 13.94
C ARG A 83 -3.25 7.19 14.10
N GLY A 84 -2.44 7.63 13.14
CA GLY A 84 -0.99 7.43 13.14
C GLY A 84 -0.50 6.03 12.74
N THR A 85 -1.36 5.02 12.58
CA THR A 85 -0.91 3.67 12.18
C THR A 85 -0.95 3.45 10.66
N PHE A 86 -1.67 4.30 9.93
CA PHE A 86 -1.74 4.26 8.47
C PHE A 86 -1.57 5.66 7.85
N ILE A 87 -0.31 6.02 7.62
CA ILE A 87 0.11 7.33 7.08
C ILE A 87 0.41 7.34 5.57
N ALA A 88 -0.25 6.52 4.74
CA ALA A 88 0.06 6.42 3.29
C ALA A 88 -0.05 7.73 2.49
N TRP A 89 -0.79 8.71 3.01
CA TRP A 89 -0.89 10.08 2.45
C TRP A 89 -0.39 11.12 3.45
N SER A 90 0.54 10.74 4.33
CA SER A 90 0.85 11.46 5.58
C SER A 90 -0.42 11.67 6.44
N GLU A 91 -0.33 12.54 7.44
CA GLU A 91 -1.44 12.93 8.30
C GLU A 91 -1.23 14.40 8.77
N GLY A 92 -2.27 15.02 9.34
CA GLY A 92 -2.22 16.40 9.85
C GLY A 92 -2.27 17.47 8.76
N GLU A 93 -1.69 18.64 9.05
CA GLU A 93 -1.70 19.82 8.16
C GLU A 93 -0.95 19.56 6.84
N ARG A 94 -0.07 18.56 6.83
CA ARG A 94 0.72 18.15 5.66
C ARG A 94 0.24 16.82 5.08
N SER A 95 -1.02 16.48 5.30
CA SER A 95 -1.67 15.39 4.57
C SER A 95 -1.72 15.68 3.07
N CYS A 96 -1.57 14.65 2.24
CA CYS A 96 -1.53 14.80 0.79
C CYS A 96 -2.90 15.28 0.27
N PRO A 97 -2.96 16.45 -0.39
CA PRO A 97 -4.22 16.97 -0.93
C PRO A 97 -4.79 16.07 -2.05
N GLY A 98 -3.92 15.31 -2.72
CA GLY A 98 -4.30 14.34 -3.75
C GLY A 98 -4.94 13.05 -3.23
N LYS A 99 -5.11 12.86 -1.91
CA LYS A 99 -5.64 11.62 -1.33
C LYS A 99 -6.95 11.18 -1.98
N LYS A 100 -7.95 12.06 -1.99
CA LYS A 100 -9.28 11.72 -2.55
C LYS A 100 -9.23 11.52 -4.06
N PHE A 101 -8.50 12.37 -4.76
CA PHE A 101 -8.30 12.23 -6.21
C PHE A 101 -7.68 10.87 -6.57
N SER A 102 -6.55 10.53 -5.95
CA SER A 102 -5.85 9.26 -6.20
C SER A 102 -6.69 8.02 -5.85
N GLN A 103 -7.55 8.11 -4.82
CA GLN A 103 -8.46 7.03 -4.47
C GLN A 103 -9.50 6.79 -5.56
N VAL A 104 -10.11 7.86 -6.08
CA VAL A 104 -11.11 7.77 -7.15
C VAL A 104 -10.46 7.30 -8.45
N GLU A 105 -9.34 7.89 -8.84
CA GLU A 105 -8.61 7.54 -10.07
C GLU A 105 -8.16 6.07 -10.05
N PHE A 106 -7.59 5.59 -8.93
CA PHE A 106 -7.16 4.21 -8.81
C PHE A 106 -8.33 3.23 -8.89
N VAL A 107 -9.43 3.52 -8.19
CA VAL A 107 -10.64 2.67 -8.26
C VAL A 107 -11.21 2.64 -9.67
N ALA A 108 -11.33 3.80 -10.33
CA ALA A 108 -11.83 3.89 -11.70
C ALA A 108 -10.93 3.13 -12.68
N THR A 109 -9.61 3.25 -12.54
CA THR A 109 -8.62 2.55 -13.38
C THR A 109 -8.71 1.05 -13.21
N MET A 110 -8.72 0.55 -11.96
CA MET A 110 -8.86 -0.88 -11.68
C MET A 110 -10.20 -1.42 -12.18
N ALA A 111 -11.30 -0.69 -11.95
CA ALA A 111 -12.63 -1.09 -12.42
C ALA A 111 -12.74 -1.08 -13.94
N ALA A 112 -12.04 -0.19 -14.64
CA ALA A 112 -12.02 -0.14 -16.11
C ALA A 112 -11.18 -1.28 -16.69
N LEU A 113 -9.95 -1.46 -16.19
CA LEU A 113 -9.04 -2.52 -16.66
C LEU A 113 -9.60 -3.91 -16.40
N PHE A 114 -10.10 -4.17 -15.19
CA PHE A 114 -10.51 -5.51 -14.77
C PHE A 114 -12.00 -5.82 -14.99
N ARG A 115 -12.74 -4.92 -15.67
CA ARG A 115 -14.13 -5.19 -16.06
C ARG A 115 -14.20 -6.41 -16.98
N ASP A 116 -13.50 -6.30 -18.09
CA ASP A 116 -13.55 -7.23 -19.22
C ASP A 116 -12.22 -7.97 -19.39
N TRP A 117 -11.18 -7.64 -18.61
CA TRP A 117 -9.87 -8.26 -18.74
C TRP A 117 -9.37 -8.83 -17.42
N ARG A 118 -8.53 -9.84 -17.52
CA ARG A 118 -7.67 -10.34 -16.45
C ARG A 118 -6.21 -10.26 -16.88
N VAL A 119 -5.33 -10.20 -15.89
CA VAL A 119 -3.88 -10.19 -16.10
C VAL A 119 -3.27 -11.39 -15.41
N ASP A 120 -2.41 -12.10 -16.12
CA ASP A 120 -1.70 -13.27 -15.61
C ASP A 120 -0.19 -13.11 -15.86
N PRO A 121 0.69 -13.67 -15.00
CA PRO A 121 2.09 -13.86 -15.34
C PRO A 121 2.24 -14.68 -16.63
N THR A 122 3.13 -14.27 -17.53
CA THR A 122 3.48 -15.10 -18.69
C THR A 122 4.41 -16.22 -18.24
N PRO A 123 4.01 -17.51 -18.36
CA PRO A 123 4.87 -18.62 -17.96
C PRO A 123 6.07 -18.78 -18.91
N ARG A 124 7.21 -19.17 -18.37
CA ARG A 124 8.37 -19.62 -19.15
C ARG A 124 8.17 -21.08 -19.59
N PRO A 125 8.88 -21.57 -20.62
CA PRO A 125 8.84 -22.98 -21.00
C PRO A 125 9.12 -23.89 -19.80
N GLY A 126 8.19 -24.82 -19.51
CA GLY A 126 8.28 -25.73 -18.37
C GLY A 126 7.85 -25.16 -17.01
N GLU A 127 7.44 -23.90 -16.94
CA GLU A 127 6.98 -23.25 -15.71
C GLU A 127 5.46 -23.40 -15.55
N SER A 128 5.01 -23.87 -14.38
CA SER A 128 3.58 -23.88 -14.03
C SER A 128 3.06 -22.46 -13.72
N PRO A 129 1.73 -22.22 -13.77
CA PRO A 129 1.17 -20.90 -13.45
C PRO A 129 1.52 -20.38 -12.05
N SER A 130 1.59 -21.27 -11.06
CA SER A 130 1.95 -20.91 -9.68
C SER A 130 3.43 -20.52 -9.55
N GLU A 131 4.31 -21.19 -10.29
CA GLU A 131 5.73 -20.84 -10.37
C GLU A 131 5.93 -19.49 -11.05
N ALA A 132 5.22 -19.24 -12.16
CA ALA A 132 5.25 -17.95 -12.83
C ALA A 132 4.79 -16.81 -11.91
N ARG A 133 3.71 -17.03 -11.14
CA ARG A 133 3.26 -16.07 -10.13
C ARG A 133 4.29 -15.84 -9.04
N ARG A 134 4.88 -16.90 -8.48
CA ARG A 134 5.92 -16.79 -7.45
C ARG A 134 7.15 -16.05 -7.96
N ARG A 135 7.56 -16.28 -9.21
CA ARG A 135 8.67 -15.57 -9.85
C ARG A 135 8.40 -14.06 -9.95
N ILE A 136 7.22 -13.67 -10.43
CA ILE A 136 6.85 -12.24 -10.54
C ILE A 136 6.81 -11.58 -9.16
N LEU A 137 6.23 -12.25 -8.16
CA LEU A 137 6.18 -11.72 -6.78
C LEU A 137 7.58 -11.60 -6.16
N ASN A 138 8.44 -12.60 -6.33
CA ASN A 138 9.83 -12.53 -5.90
C ASN A 138 10.56 -11.36 -6.58
N GLN A 139 10.33 -11.15 -7.88
CA GLN A 139 10.92 -10.02 -8.58
C GLN A 139 10.45 -8.69 -7.99
N LEU A 140 9.15 -8.52 -7.73
CA LEU A 140 8.62 -7.32 -7.11
C LEU A 140 9.35 -7.01 -5.79
N GLU A 141 9.65 -8.03 -4.98
CA GLU A 141 10.37 -7.86 -3.72
C GLU A 141 11.86 -7.55 -3.90
N THR A 142 12.55 -8.25 -4.80
CA THR A 142 14.01 -8.15 -4.94
C THR A 142 14.50 -7.04 -5.87
N ASP A 143 13.62 -6.54 -6.74
CA ASP A 143 13.95 -5.61 -7.82
C ASP A 143 13.24 -4.26 -7.68
N SER A 144 12.61 -3.99 -6.52
CA SER A 144 12.03 -2.68 -6.22
C SER A 144 12.97 -1.84 -5.37
N ALA A 145 13.09 -0.55 -5.70
CA ALA A 145 13.87 0.40 -4.92
C ALA A 145 13.22 1.79 -4.90
N GLN A 146 13.63 2.59 -3.91
CA GLN A 146 13.28 4.01 -3.84
C GLN A 146 14.19 4.79 -4.80
N VAL A 147 13.62 5.35 -5.86
CA VAL A 147 14.30 6.34 -6.70
C VAL A 147 13.72 7.72 -6.38
N LEU A 148 12.74 8.19 -7.14
CA LEU A 148 11.87 9.29 -6.71
C LEU A 148 10.64 8.74 -5.96
N LEU A 149 10.08 7.67 -6.50
CA LEU A 149 9.02 6.87 -5.89
C LEU A 149 9.53 5.42 -5.78
N LEU A 150 8.87 4.63 -4.93
CA LEU A 150 9.03 3.18 -4.95
C LEU A 150 8.61 2.66 -6.33
N GLN A 151 9.55 2.02 -7.02
CA GLN A 151 9.31 1.43 -8.34
C GLN A 151 10.15 0.17 -8.53
N MET A 152 9.71 -0.70 -9.44
CA MET A 152 10.55 -1.77 -9.97
C MET A 152 11.66 -1.16 -10.83
N LEU A 153 12.89 -1.63 -10.64
CA LEU A 153 14.06 -1.19 -11.40
C LEU A 153 14.04 -1.74 -12.83
N HIS A 154 13.53 -2.97 -13.01
CA HIS A 154 13.46 -3.66 -14.30
C HIS A 154 12.05 -4.23 -14.54
N PRO A 155 11.01 -3.39 -14.67
CA PRO A 155 9.63 -3.84 -14.85
C PRO A 155 9.44 -4.69 -16.11
N GLU A 156 10.26 -4.51 -17.15
CA GLU A 156 10.22 -5.28 -18.39
C GLU A 156 10.50 -6.78 -18.21
N ARG A 157 11.15 -7.17 -17.10
CA ARG A 157 11.38 -8.58 -16.76
C ARG A 157 10.15 -9.25 -16.13
N ALA A 158 9.20 -8.45 -15.62
CA ALA A 158 7.95 -8.92 -15.06
C ALA A 158 6.89 -9.03 -16.18
N VAL A 159 7.09 -9.96 -17.12
CA VAL A 159 6.20 -10.11 -18.28
C VAL A 159 4.84 -10.63 -17.85
N LEU A 160 3.80 -9.84 -18.17
CA LEU A 160 2.41 -10.13 -17.92
C LEU A 160 1.66 -10.29 -19.26
N GLN A 161 0.63 -11.13 -19.28
CA GLN A 161 -0.29 -11.30 -20.39
C GLN A 161 -1.69 -10.84 -19.98
N TRP A 162 -2.33 -10.05 -20.84
CA TRP A 162 -3.73 -9.66 -20.68
C TRP A 162 -4.62 -10.62 -21.47
N ARG A 163 -5.73 -11.03 -20.87
CA ARG A 163 -6.72 -11.92 -21.47
C ARG A 163 -8.11 -11.37 -21.21
N GLU A 164 -8.98 -11.44 -22.21
CA GLU A 164 -10.39 -11.13 -22.02
C GLU A 164 -10.97 -12.10 -20.98
N ARG A 165 -11.84 -11.59 -20.12
CA ARG A 165 -12.61 -12.42 -19.19
C ARG A 165 -13.64 -13.14 -20.04
N GLU A 166 -13.51 -14.46 -20.15
CA GLU A 166 -14.61 -15.29 -20.62
C GLU A 166 -15.84 -14.98 -19.76
N ASP A 167 -16.98 -14.77 -20.42
CA ASP A 167 -18.26 -14.55 -19.74
C ASP A 167 -18.43 -15.65 -18.71
N ILE A 168 -18.58 -15.26 -17.44
CA ILE A 168 -19.15 -16.16 -16.45
C ILE A 168 -20.63 -16.23 -16.83
N GLU A 169 -20.97 -17.06 -17.82
CA GLU A 169 -22.34 -17.53 -17.98
C GLU A 169 -22.75 -18.06 -16.60
N HIS A 170 -23.76 -17.41 -16.03
CA HIS A 170 -24.26 -17.65 -14.68
C HIS A 170 -24.41 -19.15 -14.38
N ALA A 171 -23.56 -19.67 -13.49
CA ALA A 171 -23.81 -20.90 -12.74
C ALA A 171 -24.48 -20.55 -11.41
#